data_AF-A0A1F6ULI0-F1
#
_entry.id   AF-A0A1F6ULI0-F1
#
_cell.length_a   1.000
_cell.length_b   1.000
_cell.length_c   1.000
_cell.angle_alpha   90.00
_cell.angle_beta   90.00
_cell.angle_gamma   90.00
#
_symmetry.space_group_name_H-M   'P 1'
#
loop_
_entity.id
_entity.type
_entity.pdbx_description
1 polymer ?
#
loop_
_entity_poly.entity_id
_entity_poly.type
_entity_poly.pdbx_seq_one_letter_code
_entity_poly.pdbx_strand_id
1 'polypeptide(L)'
;MKPVAYLDLVTQFKQLEGEWLETIKKTGAAGSFILGPNVSAFEQEFAKYCGVKHAIGVANGTDSLILSLRALNIGPGDEVITSPFTFFASSEAIDVVGATPVFADILPDSFCIDPDSVRKCIGAKTKAILPVHIFGHTTEMQAIMQLARQHGLTVVEDCAQAFGALSDGQVVGSIGDTGSFSFYPTKVLGGYGDGGMVTTNSDSINEHIRRLRNHGAAKPFIHVEVGCNSRLDEIQAAALRIKLRTIKADIQGRRQVAAEYTKRLQGGKVKTPTASTPDAHVYNLYTIRAPKR
;
A
#
# COMPACT_ATOMS: atom_id res chain seq x y z
N MET A 1 -30.96 17.44 9.01
CA MET A 1 -29.65 16.86 9.38
C MET A 1 -28.59 17.43 8.46
N LYS A 2 -27.42 17.82 8.96
CA LYS A 2 -26.28 18.14 8.08
C LYS A 2 -25.84 16.84 7.36
N PRO A 3 -25.48 16.87 6.07
CA PRO A 3 -24.95 15.70 5.39
C PRO A 3 -23.70 15.19 6.11
N VAL A 4 -23.62 13.87 6.31
CA VAL A 4 -22.41 13.23 6.83
C VAL A 4 -21.48 13.00 5.63
N ALA A 5 -20.32 13.63 5.63
CA ALA A 5 -19.33 13.43 4.56
C ALA A 5 -18.83 11.98 4.59
N TYR A 6 -18.59 11.39 3.42
CA TYR A 6 -18.03 10.05 3.31
C TYR A 6 -16.65 9.93 3.97
N LEU A 7 -15.83 10.96 3.81
CA LEU A 7 -14.56 11.17 4.52
C LEU A 7 -14.34 12.67 4.70
N ASP A 8 -14.07 13.13 5.92
CA ASP A 8 -13.87 14.55 6.22
C ASP A 8 -12.38 14.92 6.22
N LEU A 9 -11.86 15.23 5.02
CA LEU A 9 -10.51 15.77 4.86
C LEU A 9 -10.42 17.26 5.16
N VAL A 10 -11.55 17.98 5.18
CA VAL A 10 -11.57 19.44 5.41
C VAL A 10 -11.20 19.74 6.85
N THR A 11 -11.80 19.03 7.80
CA THR A 11 -11.49 19.21 9.22
C THR A 11 -10.05 18.81 9.52
N GLN A 12 -9.57 17.68 8.98
CA GLN A 12 -8.17 17.25 9.13
C GLN A 12 -7.21 18.29 8.54
N PHE A 13 -7.51 18.81 7.35
CA PHE A 13 -6.68 19.83 6.70
C PHE A 13 -6.53 21.09 7.56
N LYS A 14 -7.65 21.64 8.05
CA LYS A 14 -7.65 22.87 8.89
C LYS A 14 -6.82 22.71 10.16
N GLN A 15 -6.77 21.51 10.75
CA GLN A 15 -5.94 21.23 11.93
C GLN A 15 -4.45 21.29 11.62
N LEU A 16 -4.05 20.98 10.37
CA LEU A 16 -2.65 20.87 9.95
C LEU A 16 -2.19 22.04 9.06
N GLU A 17 -3.11 22.92 8.66
CA GLU A 17 -2.90 23.97 7.64
C GLU A 17 -1.68 24.84 7.96
N GLY A 18 -1.59 25.37 9.18
CA GLY A 18 -0.48 26.25 9.58
C GLY A 18 0.89 25.57 9.49
N GLU A 19 1.01 24.34 10.02
CA GLU A 19 2.27 23.60 9.99
C GLU A 19 2.66 23.17 8.57
N TRP A 20 1.69 22.75 7.77
CA TRP A 20 1.90 22.34 6.39
C TRP A 20 2.35 23.52 5.50
N LEU A 21 1.65 24.66 5.57
CA LEU A 21 2.00 25.86 4.81
C LEU A 21 3.38 26.39 5.20
N GLU A 22 3.75 26.32 6.47
CA GLU A 22 5.10 26.68 6.91
C GLU A 22 6.17 25.77 6.30
N THR A 23 5.86 24.47 6.16
CA THR A 23 6.80 23.53 5.52
C THR A 23 6.92 23.78 4.01
N ILE A 24 5.83 24.18 3.34
CA ILE A 24 5.88 24.62 1.93
C ILE A 24 6.78 25.84 1.77
N LYS A 25 6.62 26.86 2.63
CA LYS A 25 7.46 28.07 2.59
C LYS A 25 8.94 27.72 2.75
N LYS A 26 9.29 26.86 3.72
CA LYS A 26 10.68 26.40 3.93
C LYS A 26 11.22 25.65 2.72
N THR A 27 10.42 24.77 2.13
CA THR A 27 10.79 24.01 0.93
C THR A 27 11.07 24.96 -0.25
N GLY A 28 10.19 25.95 -0.45
CA GLY A 28 10.35 26.96 -1.49
C GLY A 28 11.56 27.87 -1.28
N ALA A 29 11.80 28.30 -0.04
CA ALA A 29 12.97 29.11 0.31
C ALA A 29 14.30 28.37 0.06
N ALA A 30 14.31 27.04 0.18
CA ALA A 30 15.47 26.20 -0.10
C ALA A 30 15.60 25.76 -1.58
N GLY A 31 14.54 25.91 -2.39
CA GLY A 31 14.52 25.45 -3.79
C GLY A 31 14.60 23.93 -3.97
N SER A 32 14.37 23.15 -2.91
CA SER A 32 14.55 21.68 -2.91
C SER A 32 13.20 20.97 -3.03
N PHE A 33 12.67 20.82 -4.25
CA PHE A 33 11.34 20.26 -4.47
C PHE A 33 11.31 18.76 -4.81
N ILE A 34 12.43 18.23 -5.30
CA ILE A 34 12.55 16.86 -5.82
C ILE A 34 13.60 16.12 -5.03
N LEU A 35 13.22 14.97 -4.44
CA LEU A 35 14.12 14.10 -3.67
C LEU A 35 14.90 14.86 -2.56
N GLY A 36 14.20 15.77 -1.88
CA GLY A 36 14.78 16.62 -0.85
C GLY A 36 14.84 15.97 0.55
N PRO A 37 15.17 16.76 1.59
CA PRO A 37 15.35 16.26 2.95
C PRO A 37 14.10 15.66 3.59
N ASN A 38 12.89 16.14 3.28
CA ASN A 38 11.63 15.57 3.76
C ASN A 38 11.35 14.21 3.13
N VAL A 39 11.65 14.00 1.84
CA VAL A 39 11.56 12.66 1.23
C VAL A 39 12.47 11.69 1.98
N SER A 40 13.75 12.05 2.16
CA SER A 40 14.72 11.20 2.89
C SER A 40 14.28 10.90 4.32
N ALA A 41 13.85 11.92 5.06
CA ALA A 41 13.36 11.75 6.43
C ALA A 41 12.08 10.90 6.48
N PHE A 42 11.15 11.10 5.56
CA PHE A 42 9.92 10.31 5.50
C PHE A 42 10.20 8.85 5.17
N GLU A 43 11.10 8.56 4.22
CA GLU A 43 11.53 7.20 3.93
C GLU A 43 12.09 6.50 5.17
N GLN A 44 12.91 7.19 5.98
CA GLN A 44 13.45 6.63 7.23
C GLN A 44 12.38 6.43 8.31
N GLU A 45 11.51 7.41 8.51
CA GLU A 45 10.41 7.35 9.47
C GLU A 45 9.42 6.24 9.12
N PHE A 46 9.12 6.07 7.82
CA PHE A 46 8.23 5.03 7.30
C PHE A 46 8.84 3.64 7.44
N ALA A 47 10.11 3.47 7.06
CA ALA A 47 10.84 2.21 7.23
C ALA A 47 10.84 1.77 8.71
N LYS A 48 11.11 2.72 9.63
CA LYS A 48 11.05 2.50 11.07
C LYS A 48 9.64 2.12 11.54
N TYR A 49 8.59 2.75 11.01
CA TYR A 49 7.21 2.43 11.37
C TYR A 49 6.83 1.01 10.96
N CYS A 50 7.17 0.61 9.73
CA CYS A 50 6.89 -0.73 9.19
C CYS A 50 7.82 -1.82 9.76
N GLY A 51 8.96 -1.45 10.34
CA GLY A 51 9.96 -2.41 10.82
C GLY A 51 10.78 -3.04 9.70
N VAL A 52 11.02 -2.30 8.61
CA VAL A 52 11.81 -2.76 7.45
C VAL A 52 13.12 -1.98 7.33
N LYS A 53 14.07 -2.52 6.55
CA LYS A 53 15.34 -1.86 6.28
C LYS A 53 15.20 -0.65 5.37
N HIS A 54 14.36 -0.73 4.34
CA HIS A 54 14.23 0.29 3.31
C HIS A 54 12.78 0.68 3.04
N ALA A 55 12.57 1.98 2.85
CA ALA A 55 11.38 2.52 2.21
C ALA A 55 11.81 3.50 1.11
N ILE A 56 11.11 3.48 -0.03
CA ILE A 56 11.45 4.22 -1.25
C ILE A 56 10.21 4.96 -1.75
N GLY A 57 10.20 6.29 -1.64
CA GLY A 57 9.08 7.13 -2.05
C GLY A 57 8.92 7.22 -3.57
N VAL A 58 7.71 7.02 -4.07
CA VAL A 58 7.39 7.01 -5.51
C VAL A 58 6.15 7.86 -5.79
N ALA A 59 5.78 8.04 -7.05
CA ALA A 59 4.74 9.00 -7.43
C ALA A 59 3.34 8.58 -6.99
N ASN A 60 3.02 7.29 -6.94
CA ASN A 60 1.69 6.79 -6.57
C ASN A 60 1.72 5.29 -6.21
N GLY A 61 0.57 4.73 -5.83
CA GLY A 61 0.44 3.31 -5.48
C GLY A 61 0.48 2.32 -6.64
N THR A 62 0.17 2.74 -7.86
CA THR A 62 0.32 1.89 -9.06
C THR A 62 1.80 1.79 -9.44
N ASP A 63 2.52 2.92 -9.40
CA ASP A 63 3.95 2.96 -9.66
C ASP A 63 4.74 2.15 -8.64
N SER A 64 4.33 2.10 -7.36
CA SER A 64 4.98 1.24 -6.37
C SER A 64 4.88 -0.25 -6.76
N LEU A 65 3.70 -0.70 -7.21
CA LEU A 65 3.51 -2.06 -7.71
C LEU A 65 4.34 -2.35 -8.97
N ILE A 66 4.30 -1.46 -9.96
CA ILE A 66 5.08 -1.61 -11.21
C ILE A 66 6.57 -1.71 -10.88
N LEU A 67 7.08 -0.80 -10.05
CA LEU A 67 8.50 -0.77 -9.70
C LEU A 67 8.93 -1.98 -8.86
N SER A 68 8.08 -2.47 -7.97
CA SER A 68 8.28 -3.72 -7.24
C SER A 68 8.39 -4.91 -8.20
N LEU A 69 7.43 -5.08 -9.11
CA LEU A 69 7.43 -6.18 -10.07
C LEU A 69 8.67 -6.16 -10.96
N ARG A 70 9.05 -4.98 -11.47
CA ARG A 70 10.25 -4.81 -12.28
C ARG A 70 11.54 -5.10 -11.51
N ALA A 71 11.64 -4.68 -10.25
CA ALA A 71 12.80 -4.95 -9.41
C ALA A 71 12.95 -6.44 -9.03
N LEU A 72 11.84 -7.18 -9.07
CA LEU A 72 11.79 -8.64 -8.93
C LEU A 72 12.02 -9.37 -10.27
N ASN A 73 12.33 -8.65 -11.34
CA ASN A 73 12.54 -9.17 -12.70
C ASN A 73 11.31 -9.89 -13.28
N ILE A 74 10.11 -9.46 -12.91
CA ILE A 74 8.85 -9.98 -13.46
C ILE A 74 8.51 -9.23 -14.75
N GLY A 75 8.18 -9.97 -15.81
CA GLY A 75 7.80 -9.36 -17.08
C GLY A 75 7.21 -10.35 -18.10
N PRO A 76 7.46 -10.15 -19.41
CA PRO A 76 6.89 -10.98 -20.48
C PRO A 76 7.13 -12.48 -20.28
N GLY A 77 6.04 -13.25 -20.31
CA GLY A 77 6.05 -14.70 -20.16
C GLY A 77 5.86 -15.19 -18.72
N ASP A 78 5.90 -14.30 -17.74
CA ASP A 78 5.62 -14.60 -16.34
C ASP A 78 4.13 -14.46 -16.00
N GLU A 79 3.69 -15.20 -14.99
CA GLU A 79 2.36 -15.10 -14.39
C GLU A 79 2.45 -14.58 -12.95
N VAL A 80 1.54 -13.68 -12.58
CA VAL A 80 1.42 -13.15 -11.22
C VAL A 80 0.01 -13.44 -10.71
N ILE A 81 -0.09 -14.17 -9.60
CA ILE A 81 -1.38 -14.51 -9.00
C ILE A 81 -1.88 -13.33 -8.18
N THR A 82 -3.10 -12.87 -8.46
CA THR A 82 -3.81 -11.87 -7.65
C THR A 82 -5.31 -12.19 -7.63
N SER A 83 -6.15 -11.28 -7.13
CA SER A 83 -7.61 -11.43 -7.13
C SER A 83 -8.26 -10.42 -8.08
N PRO A 84 -9.37 -10.80 -8.76
CA PRO A 84 -10.16 -9.84 -9.55
C PRO A 84 -11.02 -8.95 -8.63
N PHE A 85 -11.19 -9.31 -7.36
CA PHE A 85 -11.85 -8.49 -6.34
C PHE A 85 -10.84 -7.58 -5.66
N THR A 86 -10.26 -6.67 -6.44
CA THR A 86 -9.36 -5.61 -6.00
C THR A 86 -9.60 -4.35 -6.82
N PHE A 87 -8.86 -3.27 -6.55
CA PHE A 87 -8.83 -2.13 -7.45
C PHE A 87 -8.02 -2.45 -8.71
N PHE A 88 -8.43 -1.89 -9.85
CA PHE A 88 -7.87 -2.20 -11.17
C PHE A 88 -6.34 -2.12 -11.24
N ALA A 89 -5.73 -1.17 -10.52
CA ALA A 89 -4.28 -0.95 -10.46
C ALA A 89 -3.45 -2.21 -10.16
N SER A 90 -3.96 -3.15 -9.35
CA SER A 90 -3.20 -4.37 -9.01
C SER A 90 -3.00 -5.27 -10.24
N SER A 91 -4.01 -5.38 -11.11
CA SER A 91 -3.91 -6.13 -12.38
C SER A 91 -3.25 -5.32 -13.48
N GLU A 92 -3.53 -4.01 -13.54
CA GLU A 92 -2.89 -3.07 -14.46
C GLU A 92 -1.37 -3.07 -14.29
N ALA A 93 -0.85 -3.05 -13.06
CA ALA A 93 0.59 -3.08 -12.81
C ALA A 93 1.25 -4.36 -13.35
N ILE A 94 0.56 -5.51 -13.25
CA ILE A 94 1.03 -6.80 -13.79
C ILE A 94 1.08 -6.75 -15.32
N ASP A 95 0.03 -6.24 -15.96
CA ASP A 95 -0.05 -6.12 -17.42
C ASP A 95 0.99 -5.11 -17.97
N VAL A 96 1.17 -3.97 -17.29
CA VAL A 96 2.13 -2.92 -17.67
C VAL A 96 3.58 -3.42 -17.70
N VAL A 97 3.95 -4.36 -16.83
CA VAL A 97 5.29 -4.98 -16.88
C VAL A 97 5.38 -6.10 -17.92
N GLY A 98 4.29 -6.43 -18.59
CA GLY A 98 4.19 -7.47 -19.62
C GLY A 98 3.88 -8.87 -19.08
N ALA A 99 3.66 -9.01 -17.77
CA ALA A 99 3.27 -10.28 -17.16
C ALA A 99 1.76 -10.52 -17.30
N THR A 100 1.33 -11.76 -17.07
CA THR A 100 -0.10 -12.14 -17.13
C THR A 100 -0.70 -12.24 -15.73
N PRO A 101 -1.77 -11.49 -15.40
CA PRO A 101 -2.48 -11.67 -14.15
C PRO A 101 -3.25 -12.99 -14.16
N VAL A 102 -3.06 -13.80 -13.12
CA VAL A 102 -3.81 -15.04 -12.88
C VAL A 102 -4.71 -14.82 -11.66
N PHE A 103 -6.00 -15.06 -11.83
CA PHE A 103 -6.99 -14.72 -10.82
C PHE A 103 -7.33 -15.89 -9.91
N ALA A 104 -7.00 -15.75 -8.63
CA ALA A 104 -7.52 -16.57 -7.54
C ALA A 104 -8.71 -15.87 -6.86
N ASP A 105 -9.63 -16.67 -6.35
CA ASP A 105 -10.83 -16.19 -5.67
C ASP A 105 -10.51 -15.66 -4.26
N ILE A 106 -11.51 -15.07 -3.62
CA ILE A 106 -11.42 -14.44 -2.30
C ILE A 106 -12.17 -15.22 -1.23
N LEU A 107 -11.79 -14.99 0.03
CA LEU A 107 -12.58 -15.40 1.18
C LEU A 107 -13.84 -14.51 1.30
N PRO A 108 -15.03 -15.08 1.54
CA PRO A 108 -16.29 -14.33 1.51
C PRO A 108 -16.47 -13.31 2.65
N ASP A 109 -15.65 -13.41 3.68
CA ASP A 109 -15.77 -12.67 4.94
C ASP A 109 -14.74 -11.54 5.04
N SER A 110 -13.48 -11.84 4.67
CA SER A 110 -12.40 -10.85 4.65
C SER A 110 -12.31 -10.10 3.32
N PHE A 111 -12.80 -10.70 2.23
CA PHE A 111 -12.58 -10.30 0.84
C PHE A 111 -11.11 -10.35 0.38
N CYS A 112 -10.21 -10.77 1.25
CA CYS A 112 -8.82 -11.02 0.89
C CYS A 112 -8.73 -12.28 0.03
N ILE A 113 -7.69 -12.36 -0.79
CA ILE A 113 -7.40 -13.53 -1.64
C ILE A 113 -7.32 -14.82 -0.80
N ASP A 114 -7.97 -15.89 -1.27
CA ASP A 114 -8.02 -17.20 -0.60
C ASP A 114 -6.74 -18.01 -0.88
N PRO A 115 -5.94 -18.37 0.15
CA PRO A 115 -4.74 -19.19 -0.03
C PRO A 115 -4.99 -20.53 -0.75
N ASP A 116 -6.14 -21.17 -0.55
CA ASP A 116 -6.46 -22.44 -1.22
C ASP A 116 -6.76 -22.24 -2.71
N SER A 117 -7.37 -21.10 -3.06
CA SER A 117 -7.55 -20.69 -4.45
C SER A 117 -6.21 -20.34 -5.10
N VAL A 118 -5.33 -19.62 -4.41
CA VAL A 118 -3.96 -19.33 -4.88
C VAL A 118 -3.20 -20.61 -5.21
N ARG A 119 -3.25 -21.62 -4.32
CA ARG A 119 -2.59 -22.91 -4.54
C ARG A 119 -3.00 -23.57 -5.86
N LYS A 120 -4.27 -23.45 -6.25
CA LYS A 120 -4.80 -24.04 -7.50
C LYS A 120 -4.38 -23.26 -8.75
N CYS A 121 -4.02 -21.99 -8.60
CA CYS A 121 -3.57 -21.12 -9.68
C CYS A 121 -2.07 -21.22 -9.96
N ILE A 122 -1.29 -21.88 -9.10
CA ILE A 122 0.16 -22.02 -9.30
C ILE A 122 0.43 -22.94 -10.50
N GLY A 123 1.13 -22.41 -11.49
CA GLY A 123 1.56 -23.10 -12.70
C GLY A 123 3.04 -22.89 -13.00
N ALA A 124 3.51 -23.46 -14.12
CA ALA A 124 4.93 -23.43 -14.49
C ALA A 124 5.49 -22.02 -14.78
N LYS A 125 4.62 -21.06 -15.11
CA LYS A 125 4.98 -19.66 -15.39
C LYS A 125 4.77 -18.73 -14.20
N THR A 126 4.19 -19.22 -13.11
CA THR A 126 3.95 -18.40 -11.92
C THR A 126 5.29 -17.96 -11.33
N LYS A 127 5.46 -16.64 -11.16
CA LYS A 127 6.64 -16.04 -10.52
C LYS A 127 6.33 -15.36 -9.21
N ALA A 128 5.13 -14.80 -9.08
CA ALA A 128 4.79 -14.04 -7.89
C ALA A 128 3.33 -14.21 -7.47
N ILE A 129 3.09 -13.92 -6.20
CA ILE A 129 1.77 -13.72 -5.63
C ILE A 129 1.68 -12.25 -5.21
N LEU A 130 0.62 -11.57 -5.62
CA LEU A 130 0.33 -10.18 -5.29
C LEU A 130 -0.97 -10.13 -4.47
N PRO A 131 -0.90 -10.43 -3.16
CA PRO A 131 -2.06 -10.32 -2.28
C PRO A 131 -2.40 -8.85 -2.02
N VAL A 132 -3.69 -8.53 -2.01
CA VAL A 132 -4.19 -7.20 -1.64
C VAL A 132 -4.83 -7.24 -0.26
N HIS A 133 -4.40 -6.33 0.62
CA HIS A 133 -5.02 -6.12 1.92
C HIS A 133 -6.24 -5.19 1.79
N ILE A 134 -7.28 -5.74 1.18
CA ILE A 134 -8.43 -4.98 0.69
C ILE A 134 -9.23 -4.36 1.85
N PHE A 135 -9.74 -3.14 1.65
CA PHE A 135 -10.48 -2.33 2.64
C PHE A 135 -9.70 -1.98 3.91
N GLY A 136 -8.42 -2.35 3.97
CA GLY A 136 -7.59 -2.26 5.15
C GLY A 136 -7.67 -3.48 6.05
N HIS A 137 -8.14 -4.61 5.53
CA HIS A 137 -8.14 -5.91 6.20
C HIS A 137 -6.96 -6.74 5.69
N THR A 138 -6.23 -7.38 6.59
CA THR A 138 -5.02 -8.12 6.21
C THR A 138 -5.35 -9.47 5.57
N THR A 139 -4.52 -9.86 4.61
CA THR A 139 -4.52 -11.20 4.03
C THR A 139 -3.88 -12.18 5.02
N GLU A 140 -4.20 -13.46 4.91
CA GLU A 140 -3.56 -14.55 5.66
C GLU A 140 -2.09 -14.74 5.21
N MET A 141 -1.22 -13.82 5.61
CA MET A 141 0.13 -13.72 5.08
C MET A 141 0.99 -14.93 5.44
N GLN A 142 0.78 -15.57 6.59
CA GLN A 142 1.48 -16.82 6.90
C GLN A 142 1.22 -17.92 5.85
N ALA A 143 -0.04 -18.11 5.45
CA ALA A 143 -0.41 -19.10 4.45
C ALA A 143 0.16 -18.74 3.06
N ILE A 144 0.06 -17.47 2.66
CA ILE A 144 0.63 -16.97 1.40
C ILE A 144 2.15 -17.15 1.36
N MET A 145 2.86 -16.75 2.42
CA MET A 145 4.32 -16.91 2.49
C MET A 145 4.75 -18.37 2.52
N GLN A 146 3.97 -19.26 3.15
CA GLN A 146 4.24 -20.70 3.11
C GLN A 146 4.13 -21.23 1.69
N LEU A 147 3.08 -20.89 0.95
CA LEU A 147 2.90 -21.29 -0.45
C LEU A 147 4.03 -20.75 -1.33
N ALA A 148 4.37 -19.47 -1.16
CA ALA A 148 5.43 -18.81 -1.91
C ALA A 148 6.79 -19.52 -1.72
N ARG A 149 7.16 -19.80 -0.47
CA ARG A 149 8.41 -20.51 -0.14
C ARG A 149 8.44 -21.93 -0.71
N GLN A 150 7.33 -22.66 -0.64
CA GLN A 150 7.24 -24.03 -1.16
C GLN A 150 7.46 -24.11 -2.68
N HIS A 151 7.11 -23.05 -3.41
CA HIS A 151 7.17 -23.01 -4.88
C HIS A 151 8.24 -22.05 -5.42
N GLY A 152 9.05 -21.44 -4.55
CA GLY A 152 10.08 -20.47 -4.95
C GLY A 152 9.52 -19.20 -5.60
N LEU A 153 8.33 -18.75 -5.17
CA LEU A 153 7.67 -17.55 -5.67
C LEU A 153 8.01 -16.33 -4.80
N THR A 154 7.99 -15.15 -5.40
CA THR A 154 8.10 -13.87 -4.68
C THR A 154 6.72 -13.33 -4.29
N VAL A 155 6.66 -12.50 -3.26
CA VAL A 155 5.42 -11.88 -2.77
C VAL A 155 5.51 -10.37 -2.81
N VAL A 156 4.55 -9.73 -3.49
CA VAL A 156 4.38 -8.27 -3.52
C VAL A 156 3.10 -7.93 -2.78
N GLU A 157 3.21 -7.43 -1.55
CA GLU A 157 2.05 -7.00 -0.79
C GLU A 157 1.48 -5.70 -1.38
N ASP A 158 0.21 -5.70 -1.82
CA ASP A 158 -0.53 -4.47 -2.09
C ASP A 158 -1.20 -4.00 -0.79
N CYS A 159 -0.53 -3.02 -0.15
CA CYS A 159 -0.92 -2.41 1.11
C CYS A 159 -1.61 -1.06 0.91
N ALA A 160 -2.05 -0.71 -0.32
CA ALA A 160 -2.60 0.60 -0.65
C ALA A 160 -3.79 1.02 0.23
N GLN A 161 -4.48 0.06 0.86
CA GLN A 161 -5.62 0.30 1.74
C GLN A 161 -5.36 -0.10 3.21
N ALA A 162 -4.19 -0.63 3.56
CA ALA A 162 -3.97 -1.29 4.84
C ALA A 162 -2.78 -0.74 5.64
N PHE A 163 -2.38 0.51 5.41
CA PHE A 163 -1.30 1.12 6.18
C PHE A 163 -1.55 1.03 7.70
N GLY A 164 -0.59 0.41 8.41
CA GLY A 164 -0.65 0.21 9.86
C GLY A 164 -1.48 -0.99 10.33
N ALA A 165 -2.04 -1.79 9.43
CA ALA A 165 -2.67 -3.05 9.79
C ALA A 165 -1.62 -4.12 10.13
N LEU A 166 -1.96 -5.08 11.00
CA LEU A 166 -1.07 -6.16 11.38
C LEU A 166 -1.53 -7.52 10.83
N SER A 167 -0.60 -8.31 10.33
CA SER A 167 -0.79 -9.74 10.07
C SER A 167 0.18 -10.51 10.97
N ASP A 168 -0.37 -11.30 11.89
CA ASP A 168 0.41 -12.06 12.89
C ASP A 168 1.43 -11.22 13.68
N GLY A 169 1.01 -10.02 14.08
CA GLY A 169 1.83 -9.08 14.86
C GLY A 169 2.84 -8.26 14.04
N GLN A 170 2.96 -8.50 12.74
CA GLN A 170 3.84 -7.75 11.84
C GLN A 170 3.04 -6.73 11.02
N VAL A 171 3.60 -5.54 10.81
CA VAL A 171 2.97 -4.51 9.97
C VAL A 171 2.94 -4.99 8.53
N VAL A 172 1.78 -4.95 7.86
CA VAL A 172 1.73 -5.33 6.44
C VAL A 172 2.60 -4.44 5.57
N GLY A 173 3.16 -5.03 4.52
CA GLY A 173 4.22 -4.45 3.69
C GLY A 173 5.63 -4.68 4.25
N SER A 174 5.76 -5.42 5.35
CA SER A 174 7.06 -5.85 5.89
C SER A 174 7.31 -7.36 5.74
N ILE A 175 6.36 -8.11 5.19
CA ILE A 175 6.29 -9.57 5.28
C ILE A 175 6.74 -10.25 3.98
N GLY A 176 6.30 -9.72 2.84
CA GLY A 176 6.71 -10.18 1.51
C GLY A 176 8.09 -9.66 1.08
N ASP A 177 8.44 -9.86 -0.19
CA ASP A 177 9.68 -9.34 -0.78
C ASP A 177 9.63 -7.81 -0.93
N THR A 178 8.44 -7.29 -1.25
CA THR A 178 8.16 -5.85 -1.23
C THR A 178 6.74 -5.57 -0.71
N GLY A 179 6.58 -4.43 -0.05
CA GLY A 179 5.26 -3.84 0.23
C GLY A 179 5.03 -2.59 -0.61
N SER A 180 3.83 -2.45 -1.16
CA SER A 180 3.43 -1.32 -2.01
C SER A 180 2.34 -0.51 -1.34
N PHE A 181 2.56 0.80 -1.19
CA PHE A 181 1.63 1.72 -0.53
C PHE A 181 1.21 2.85 -1.46
N SER A 182 0.01 3.35 -1.18
CA SER A 182 -0.58 4.53 -1.79
C SER A 182 -0.78 5.61 -0.73
N PHE A 183 -0.48 6.84 -1.09
CA PHE A 183 -0.77 8.05 -0.33
C PHE A 183 -1.83 8.92 -1.00
N TYR A 184 -2.62 8.36 -1.92
CA TYR A 184 -3.83 9.03 -2.42
C TYR A 184 -4.65 9.62 -1.25
N PRO A 185 -5.28 10.82 -1.38
CA PRO A 185 -5.75 11.58 -0.23
C PRO A 185 -6.75 10.86 0.70
N THR A 186 -7.49 9.89 0.18
CA THR A 186 -8.49 9.14 0.95
C THR A 186 -7.96 7.92 1.71
N LYS A 187 -6.67 7.58 1.57
CA LYS A 187 -6.06 6.44 2.29
C LYS A 187 -5.93 6.71 3.79
N VAL A 188 -5.70 5.64 4.57
CA VAL A 188 -5.48 5.71 6.03
C VAL A 188 -4.40 6.73 6.39
N LEU A 189 -3.25 6.65 5.72
CA LEU A 189 -2.25 7.71 5.65
C LEU A 189 -2.27 8.29 4.23
N GLY A 190 -3.11 9.30 3.99
CA GLY A 190 -3.18 10.01 2.71
C GLY A 190 -2.40 11.33 2.72
N GLY A 191 -1.79 11.70 1.59
CA GLY A 191 -1.23 13.02 1.34
C GLY A 191 -2.29 14.03 0.89
N TYR A 192 -1.85 15.11 0.25
CA TYR A 192 -2.72 16.11 -0.39
C TYR A 192 -2.58 16.10 -1.91
N GLY A 193 -2.22 14.94 -2.47
CA GLY A 193 -2.03 14.67 -3.87
C GLY A 193 -1.72 13.18 -4.05
N ASP A 194 -1.19 12.82 -5.21
CA ASP A 194 -0.65 11.48 -5.41
C ASP A 194 0.69 11.29 -4.68
N GLY A 195 0.92 10.05 -4.27
CA GLY A 195 2.16 9.62 -3.63
C GLY A 195 2.12 8.12 -3.39
N GLY A 196 3.29 7.49 -3.33
CA GLY A 196 3.41 6.08 -2.99
C GLY A 196 4.71 5.77 -2.27
N MET A 197 4.83 4.54 -1.80
CA MET A 197 6.02 4.02 -1.16
C MET A 197 6.18 2.55 -1.52
N VAL A 198 7.42 2.13 -1.75
CA VAL A 198 7.80 0.71 -1.70
C VAL A 198 8.59 0.45 -0.43
N THR A 199 8.34 -0.64 0.25
CA THR A 199 9.14 -1.15 1.36
C THR A 199 9.83 -2.45 0.98
N THR A 200 11.02 -2.69 1.49
CA THR A 200 11.72 -3.98 1.33
C THR A 200 12.82 -4.13 2.38
N ASN A 201 13.22 -5.37 2.65
CA ASN A 201 14.41 -5.68 3.45
C ASN A 201 15.66 -5.96 2.58
N SER A 202 15.51 -6.04 1.26
CA SER A 202 16.60 -6.34 0.34
C SER A 202 17.34 -5.07 -0.12
N ASP A 203 18.66 -5.06 0.03
CA ASP A 203 19.52 -3.98 -0.45
C ASP A 203 19.48 -3.87 -1.98
N SER A 204 19.50 -5.01 -2.68
CA SER A 204 19.51 -5.03 -4.15
C SER A 204 18.19 -4.52 -4.74
N ILE A 205 17.06 -4.88 -4.14
CA ILE A 205 15.73 -4.37 -4.56
C ILE A 205 15.66 -2.86 -4.30
N ASN A 206 16.09 -2.40 -3.12
CA ASN A 206 16.13 -0.97 -2.79
C ASN A 206 16.96 -0.16 -3.81
N GLU A 207 18.17 -0.63 -4.14
CA GLU A 207 19.02 0.02 -5.13
C GLU A 207 18.37 0.03 -6.51
N HIS A 208 17.77 -1.07 -6.93
CA HIS A 208 17.13 -1.19 -8.23
C HIS A 208 15.91 -0.26 -8.35
N ILE A 209 15.02 -0.24 -7.36
CA ILE A 209 13.85 0.66 -7.35
C ILE A 209 14.30 2.12 -7.37
N ARG A 210 15.32 2.50 -6.60
CA ARG A 210 15.85 3.89 -6.60
C ARG A 210 16.42 4.30 -7.96
N ARG A 211 17.04 3.38 -8.71
CA ARG A 211 17.43 3.62 -10.11
C ARG A 211 16.20 3.75 -11.01
N LEU A 212 15.31 2.77 -10.98
CA LEU A 212 14.13 2.70 -11.84
C LEU A 212 13.25 3.95 -11.70
N ARG A 213 12.97 4.39 -10.47
CA ARG A 213 12.13 5.56 -10.16
C ARG A 213 12.70 6.88 -10.68
N ASN A 214 14.00 6.90 -10.99
CA ASN A 214 14.75 8.06 -11.45
C ASN A 214 15.41 7.79 -12.81
N HIS A 215 14.59 7.44 -13.80
CA HIS A 215 14.96 7.23 -15.19
C HIS A 215 16.03 6.14 -15.42
N GLY A 216 16.17 5.17 -14.51
CA GLY A 216 17.19 4.11 -14.62
C GLY A 216 18.62 4.65 -14.44
N ALA A 217 18.76 5.82 -13.79
CA ALA A 217 20.03 6.46 -13.61
C ALA A 217 20.87 5.75 -12.55
N ALA A 218 22.06 5.27 -12.92
CA ALA A 218 23.07 4.80 -11.99
C ALA A 218 23.89 5.95 -11.39
N LYS A 219 24.05 7.04 -12.16
CA LYS A 219 24.73 8.30 -11.79
C LYS A 219 24.08 9.46 -12.56
N PRO A 220 24.31 10.73 -12.19
CA PRO A 220 23.84 11.87 -12.98
C PRO A 220 24.22 11.71 -14.46
N PHE A 221 23.22 11.81 -15.34
CA PHE A 221 23.34 11.64 -16.81
C PHE A 221 23.82 10.26 -17.31
N ILE A 222 23.89 9.24 -16.44
CA ILE A 222 24.25 7.86 -16.83
C ILE A 222 23.07 6.93 -16.53
N HIS A 223 22.39 6.50 -17.59
CA HIS A 223 21.22 5.64 -17.54
C HIS A 223 21.59 4.23 -18.03
N VAL A 224 21.38 3.21 -17.19
CA VAL A 224 21.83 1.83 -17.44
C VAL A 224 20.68 0.88 -17.80
N GLU A 225 19.44 1.34 -17.63
CA GLU A 225 18.22 0.61 -17.94
C GLU A 225 17.07 1.60 -18.18
N VAL A 226 15.97 1.15 -18.77
CA VAL A 226 14.78 1.98 -18.94
C VAL A 226 14.08 2.17 -17.59
N GLY A 227 14.16 3.34 -16.98
CA GLY A 227 13.36 3.67 -15.80
C GLY A 227 12.08 4.43 -16.12
N CYS A 228 11.57 5.14 -15.13
CA CYS A 228 10.49 6.11 -15.25
C CYS A 228 10.80 7.35 -14.39
N ASN A 229 9.95 8.38 -14.50
CA ASN A 229 9.93 9.47 -13.53
C ASN A 229 8.83 9.17 -12.51
N SER A 230 9.20 8.53 -11.41
CA SER A 230 8.26 8.22 -10.33
C SER A 230 8.86 8.58 -8.99
N ARG A 231 8.54 9.76 -8.47
CA ARG A 231 9.15 10.29 -7.25
C ARG A 231 8.07 10.88 -6.37
N LEU A 232 8.24 10.73 -5.07
CA LEU A 232 7.42 11.45 -4.10
C LEU A 232 7.95 12.89 -4.01
N ASP A 233 7.06 13.86 -4.19
CA ASP A 233 7.40 15.27 -4.07
C ASP A 233 7.76 15.64 -2.64
N GLU A 234 8.69 16.59 -2.48
CA GLU A 234 9.13 17.06 -1.16
C GLU A 234 7.98 17.61 -0.31
N ILE A 235 7.06 18.35 -0.94
CA ILE A 235 5.89 18.93 -0.26
C ILE A 235 4.91 17.85 0.20
N GLN A 236 4.75 16.78 -0.58
CA GLN A 236 3.90 15.66 -0.19
C GLN A 236 4.55 14.85 0.94
N ALA A 237 5.85 14.59 0.86
CA ALA A 237 6.59 13.95 1.95
C ALA A 237 6.46 14.73 3.26
N ALA A 238 6.59 16.06 3.23
CA ALA A 238 6.37 16.92 4.40
C ALA A 238 4.99 16.73 5.03
N ALA A 239 3.92 16.77 4.23
CA ALA A 239 2.55 16.54 4.72
C ALA A 239 2.40 15.15 5.36
N LEU A 240 2.96 14.12 4.71
CA LEU A 240 2.91 12.74 5.20
C LEU A 240 3.66 12.56 6.51
N ARG A 241 4.81 13.20 6.70
CA ARG A 241 5.56 13.18 7.96
C ARG A 241 4.75 13.77 9.11
N ILE A 242 4.05 14.89 8.90
CA ILE A 242 3.18 15.49 9.90
C ILE A 242 2.08 14.50 10.30
N LYS A 243 1.40 13.91 9.30
CA LYS A 243 0.29 12.96 9.52
C LYS A 243 0.75 11.62 10.13
N LEU A 244 1.97 11.18 9.85
CA LEU A 244 2.52 9.94 10.39
C LEU A 244 2.63 9.98 11.93
N ARG A 245 2.83 11.16 12.53
CA ARG A 245 2.98 11.34 13.98
C ARG A 245 1.75 10.88 14.77
N THR A 246 0.55 11.06 14.22
CA THR A 246 -0.72 10.74 14.88
C THR A 246 -1.34 9.42 14.41
N ILE A 247 -0.71 8.73 13.44
CA ILE A 247 -1.39 7.64 12.72
C ILE A 247 -1.90 6.51 13.62
N LYS A 248 -1.18 6.18 14.70
CA LYS A 248 -1.62 5.13 15.63
C LYS A 248 -2.93 5.53 16.33
N ALA A 249 -3.06 6.79 16.73
CA ALA A 249 -4.29 7.30 17.31
C ALA A 249 -5.42 7.37 16.27
N ASP A 250 -5.11 7.78 15.04
CA ASP A 250 -6.08 7.87 13.95
C ASP A 250 -6.65 6.49 13.58
N ILE A 251 -5.79 5.47 13.48
CA ILE A 251 -6.19 4.06 13.26
C ILE A 251 -7.06 3.57 14.42
N GLN A 252 -6.70 3.88 15.66
CA GLN A 252 -7.51 3.49 16.81
C GLN A 252 -8.89 4.16 16.79
N GLY A 253 -8.97 5.44 16.41
CA GLY A 253 -10.24 6.16 16.22
C GLY A 253 -11.11 5.50 15.15
N ARG A 254 -10.53 5.10 14.01
CA ARG A 254 -11.25 4.35 12.96
C ARG A 254 -11.84 3.03 13.50
N ARG A 255 -11.07 2.28 14.29
CA ARG A 255 -11.54 1.03 14.91
C ARG A 255 -12.67 1.26 15.91
N GLN A 256 -12.61 2.33 16.71
CA GLN A 256 -13.68 2.70 17.63
C GLN A 256 -14.99 3.02 16.89
N VAL A 257 -14.91 3.80 15.80
CA VAL A 257 -16.08 4.12 14.96
C VAL A 257 -16.63 2.87 14.29
N ALA A 258 -15.76 1.99 13.76
CA ALA A 258 -16.16 0.72 13.17
C ALA A 258 -16.88 -0.19 14.18
N ALA A 259 -16.38 -0.28 15.41
CA ALA A 259 -17.03 -1.04 16.48
C ALA A 259 -18.43 -0.51 16.80
N GLU A 260 -18.61 0.82 16.79
CA GLU A 260 -19.93 1.42 17.01
C GLU A 260 -20.89 1.14 15.84
N TYR A 261 -20.42 1.19 14.59
CA TYR A 261 -21.22 0.73 13.45
C TYR A 261 -21.63 -0.73 13.59
N THR A 262 -20.68 -1.61 13.91
CA THR A 262 -20.95 -3.06 14.08
C THR A 262 -22.00 -3.29 15.16
N LYS A 263 -21.87 -2.62 16.32
CA LYS A 263 -22.83 -2.70 17.42
C LYS A 263 -24.23 -2.25 17.00
N ARG A 264 -24.34 -1.12 16.28
CA ARG A 264 -25.65 -0.56 15.86
C ARG A 264 -26.31 -1.33 14.73
N LEU A 265 -25.51 -2.00 13.88
CA LEU A 265 -26.00 -2.81 12.77
C LEU A 265 -26.28 -4.27 13.17
N GLN A 266 -25.89 -4.68 14.38
CA GLN A 266 -26.12 -6.02 14.89
C GLN A 266 -27.62 -6.37 14.89
N GLY A 267 -27.96 -7.57 14.41
CA GLY A 267 -29.35 -8.01 14.24
C GLY A 267 -30.08 -7.36 13.06
N GLY A 268 -29.41 -6.47 12.31
CA GLY A 268 -29.92 -5.92 11.06
C GLY A 268 -29.87 -6.92 9.90
N LYS A 269 -30.31 -6.47 8.72
CA LYS A 269 -30.35 -7.29 7.50
C LYS A 269 -29.01 -7.36 6.74
N VAL A 270 -27.96 -6.73 7.26
CA VAL A 270 -26.67 -6.60 6.58
C VAL A 270 -25.59 -7.38 7.32
N LYS A 271 -24.65 -7.97 6.58
CA LYS A 271 -23.44 -8.56 7.16
C LYS A 271 -22.38 -7.46 7.31
N THR A 272 -21.94 -7.24 8.54
CA THR A 272 -20.86 -6.29 8.88
C THR A 272 -19.49 -6.94 8.63
N PRO A 273 -18.44 -6.14 8.39
CA PRO A 273 -17.09 -6.68 8.27
C PRO A 273 -16.65 -7.31 9.60
N THR A 274 -15.87 -8.38 9.51
CA THR A 274 -15.23 -9.06 10.64
C THR A 274 -13.72 -9.03 10.47
N ALA A 275 -12.98 -9.13 11.58
CA ALA A 275 -11.53 -9.22 11.57
C ALA A 275 -11.09 -10.37 12.48
N SER A 276 -10.06 -11.12 12.08
CA SER A 276 -9.51 -12.23 12.87
C SER A 276 -8.91 -11.76 14.19
N THR A 277 -8.32 -10.56 14.19
CA THR A 277 -7.89 -9.83 15.38
C THR A 277 -8.26 -8.35 15.25
N PRO A 278 -8.35 -7.58 16.35
CA PRO A 278 -8.59 -6.13 16.27
C PRO A 278 -7.57 -5.39 15.40
N ASP A 279 -6.33 -5.88 15.34
CA ASP A 279 -5.25 -5.23 14.60
C ASP A 279 -5.18 -5.59 13.12
N ALA A 280 -5.86 -6.66 12.71
CA ALA A 280 -5.94 -7.11 11.32
C ALA A 280 -6.71 -6.15 10.42
N HIS A 281 -7.48 -5.21 10.97
CA HIS A 281 -8.28 -4.29 10.17
C HIS A 281 -8.11 -2.82 10.64
N VAL A 282 -7.73 -1.95 9.70
CA VAL A 282 -7.61 -0.49 9.90
C VAL A 282 -8.80 0.30 9.36
N TYR A 283 -9.80 -0.39 8.80
CA TYR A 283 -11.02 0.20 8.26
C TYR A 283 -10.74 1.41 7.35
N ASN A 284 -9.93 1.20 6.32
CA ASN A 284 -9.87 2.17 5.22
C ASN A 284 -11.27 2.34 4.62
N LEU A 285 -12.00 1.22 4.50
CA LEU A 285 -13.44 1.17 4.25
C LEU A 285 -14.13 0.30 5.30
N TYR A 286 -15.32 0.71 5.73
CA TYR A 286 -16.25 -0.14 6.49
C TYR A 286 -17.29 -0.72 5.53
N THR A 287 -17.02 -1.92 5.01
CA THR A 287 -17.82 -2.52 3.92
C THR A 287 -18.85 -3.50 4.47
N ILE A 288 -20.13 -3.25 4.19
CA ILE A 288 -21.24 -4.16 4.52
C ILE A 288 -21.68 -4.97 3.29
N ARG A 289 -22.26 -6.15 3.50
CA ARG A 289 -23.01 -6.89 2.47
C ARG A 289 -24.49 -6.85 2.77
N ALA A 290 -25.28 -6.38 1.82
CA ALA A 290 -26.74 -6.45 1.87
C ALA A 290 -27.25 -7.61 0.99
N PRO A 291 -28.41 -8.22 1.31
CA PRO A 291 -29.00 -9.30 0.51
C PRO A 291 -29.40 -8.88 -0.91
N LYS A 292 -29.66 -7.58 -1.11
CA LYS A 292 -29.97 -6.95 -2.39
C LYS A 292 -29.25 -5.60 -2.47
N ARG A 293 -28.67 -5.31 -3.63
CA ARG A 293 -27.98 -4.04 -3.94
C ARG A 293 -28.98 -2.97 -4.36
#